data_AF-A0A0D9YJ96-F1
#
_entry.id   AF-A0A0D9YJ96-F1
#
_cell.length_a   1.000
_cell.length_b   1.000
_cell.length_c   1.000
_cell.angle_alpha   90.00
_cell.angle_beta   90.00
_cell.angle_gamma   90.00
#
_symmetry.space_group_name_H-M   'P 1'
#
loop_
_entity.id
_entity.type
_entity.pdbx_description
1 polymer ?
#
loop_
_entity_poly.entity_id
_entity_poly.type
_entity_poly.pdbx_seq_one_letter_code
_entity_poly.pdbx_strand_id
1 'polypeptide(L)'
;MRWRHKSGGAKAKAEWHPAECSRGSGDFSPPPPRTPKPEVEIARAKHTPIPSLRASPRHPHRHLAPPPPPLSAAGASSMASRMALRPNDVTLRLTPPLAAAARRNRRAAAGGVRVYAVASGAVSTKVENKKPFAPPREVHVQVTHSMPPQKIEIFKSLDDWARDNILSHLKPVEKCWQPQDFLPDPASDGFHDEVKELRERAKEIPDDYFVCLVGDMITEEALPTYQTMLNTLDGVRDETGASPTAWAVWTRAWTAEENRHGDLLNKYLYLTGRVDMRQIEKTIQYLIGSGMDPRTENNPYLGFIYTSFQERATFISHGNTARHAKDFGDLKLAQICGIIASDEKRHETAYTKIVEKLFEIDPDGTVLAFADMMKKKISMPAHLMFDGEDDKLFEHFSMVAQRLGVYTAKDYADILEFLVSRWKISDLTGLSSEGNKAQDYLCTLAARIRRLDERAQSRAKKAGTLPFSWVYGREVQL
;
A
#
# COMPACT_ATOMS: atom_id res chain seq x y z
N MET A 1 -10.08 48.55 -44.38
CA MET A 1 -10.93 49.64 -44.89
C MET A 1 -12.39 49.20 -44.73
N ARG A 2 -13.18 49.94 -43.93
CA ARG A 2 -14.66 49.93 -43.66
C ARG A 2 -15.40 48.57 -43.66
N TRP A 3 -16.20 48.24 -42.63
CA TRP A 3 -17.54 48.81 -42.42
C TRP A 3 -17.95 48.93 -40.93
N ARG A 4 -18.63 50.05 -40.60
CA ARG A 4 -19.54 50.25 -39.44
C ARG A 4 -20.86 49.50 -39.72
N HIS A 5 -21.79 49.19 -38.81
CA HIS A 5 -22.37 49.96 -37.70
C HIS A 5 -23.36 49.07 -36.90
N LYS A 6 -23.50 49.35 -35.58
CA LYS A 6 -24.74 49.32 -34.75
C LYS A 6 -25.48 47.98 -34.59
N SER A 7 -26.17 47.64 -33.49
CA SER A 7 -26.28 48.08 -32.09
C SER A 7 -27.46 47.28 -31.51
N GLY A 8 -27.36 46.82 -30.26
CA GLY A 8 -28.47 46.24 -29.49
C GLY A 8 -27.92 45.11 -28.61
N GLY A 9 -27.89 45.16 -27.29
CA GLY A 9 -28.71 45.92 -26.36
C GLY A 9 -29.37 44.92 -25.42
N ALA A 10 -28.64 44.41 -24.43
CA ALA A 10 -29.20 43.74 -23.25
C ALA A 10 -28.11 43.64 -22.17
N LYS A 11 -28.01 44.67 -21.31
CA LYS A 11 -27.39 44.54 -20.00
C LYS A 11 -28.48 44.06 -19.05
N ALA A 12 -28.46 42.78 -18.67
CA ALA A 12 -29.16 42.32 -17.49
C ALA A 12 -28.34 42.76 -16.27
N LYS A 13 -28.82 43.79 -15.57
CA LYS A 13 -28.36 44.11 -14.21
C LYS A 13 -28.98 43.06 -13.29
N ALA A 14 -28.15 42.26 -12.63
CA ALA A 14 -28.58 41.51 -11.46
C ALA A 14 -28.61 42.50 -10.28
N GLU A 15 -29.81 42.93 -9.90
CA GLU A 15 -30.05 43.64 -8.64
C GLU A 15 -30.02 42.64 -7.49
N TRP A 16 -29.06 42.81 -6.58
CA TRP A 16 -29.06 42.16 -5.28
C TRP A 16 -29.97 42.94 -4.35
N HIS A 17 -31.13 42.37 -4.02
CA HIS A 17 -31.98 42.87 -2.94
C HIS A 17 -31.40 42.46 -1.58
N PRO A 18 -31.17 43.40 -0.63
CA PRO A 18 -30.93 43.04 0.76
C PRO A 18 -32.25 42.60 1.41
N ALA A 19 -32.23 41.42 2.03
CA ALA A 19 -33.35 40.92 2.80
C ALA A 19 -33.64 41.84 4.01
N GLU A 20 -34.91 42.23 4.14
CA GLU A 20 -35.45 42.94 5.29
C GLU A 20 -35.33 42.08 6.56
N CYS A 21 -34.58 42.57 7.55
CA CYS A 21 -34.56 42.01 8.88
C CYS A 21 -35.61 42.73 9.73
N SER A 22 -36.74 42.06 9.96
CA SER A 22 -37.82 42.52 10.83
C SER A 22 -37.33 42.61 12.28
N ARG A 23 -37.37 43.82 12.84
CA ARG A 23 -37.07 44.10 14.25
C ARG A 23 -38.16 43.53 15.14
N GLY A 24 -37.94 42.35 15.70
CA GLY A 24 -38.64 41.86 16.88
C GLY A 24 -37.98 42.41 18.15
N SER A 25 -38.69 43.25 18.89
CA SER A 25 -38.32 43.69 20.23
C SER A 25 -38.44 42.52 21.21
N GLY A 26 -37.30 41.91 21.57
CA GLY A 26 -37.20 40.93 22.65
C GLY A 26 -36.34 41.52 23.78
N ASP A 27 -36.92 41.60 24.97
CA ASP A 27 -36.28 41.98 26.22
C ASP A 27 -35.02 41.14 26.47
N PHE A 28 -33.85 41.80 26.55
CA PHE A 28 -32.63 41.19 27.07
C PHE A 28 -32.53 41.46 28.57
N SER A 29 -32.98 40.50 29.38
CA SER A 29 -32.58 40.42 30.80
C SER A 29 -31.18 39.81 30.90
N PRO A 30 -30.28 40.34 31.75
CA PRO A 30 -28.97 39.75 31.96
C PRO A 30 -29.07 38.39 32.68
N PRO A 31 -28.15 37.45 32.43
CA PRO A 31 -28.18 36.14 33.07
C PRO A 31 -27.91 36.26 34.59
N PRO A 32 -28.52 35.40 35.43
CA PRO A 32 -28.27 35.40 36.86
C PRO A 32 -26.82 34.99 37.19
N PRO A 33 -26.27 35.47 38.31
CA PRO A 33 -24.89 35.16 38.71
C PRO A 33 -24.70 33.66 38.95
N ARG A 34 -23.57 33.13 38.47
CA ARG A 34 -23.18 31.73 38.67
C ARG A 34 -22.98 31.45 40.16
N THR A 35 -23.73 30.48 40.68
CA THR A 35 -23.50 29.90 42.00
C THR A 35 -22.15 29.17 42.04
N PRO A 36 -21.34 29.32 43.10
CA PRO A 36 -20.08 28.61 43.22
C PRO A 36 -20.32 27.09 43.35
N LYS A 37 -19.58 26.29 42.57
CA LYS A 37 -19.56 24.84 42.71
C LYS A 37 -18.86 24.46 44.03
N PRO A 38 -19.29 23.38 44.72
CA PRO A 38 -18.64 22.94 45.95
C PRO A 38 -17.23 22.45 45.65
N GLU A 39 -16.28 22.89 46.48
CA GLU A 39 -14.89 22.44 46.50
C GLU A 39 -14.84 20.92 46.76
N VAL A 40 -14.15 20.19 45.90
CA VAL A 40 -13.81 18.79 46.14
C VAL A 40 -12.59 18.79 47.07
N GLU A 41 -12.84 18.40 48.32
CA GLU A 41 -11.85 18.21 49.37
C GLU A 41 -10.89 17.07 48.97
N ILE A 42 -9.65 17.42 48.60
CA ILE A 42 -8.58 16.45 48.38
C ILE A 42 -8.11 15.98 49.75
N ALA A 43 -8.53 14.77 50.14
CA ALA A 43 -8.04 14.09 51.32
C ALA A 43 -6.51 13.89 51.22
N ARG A 44 -5.77 14.58 52.11
CA ARG A 44 -4.35 14.32 52.38
C ARG A 44 -4.19 12.91 52.94
N ALA A 45 -3.71 11.99 52.10
CA ALA A 45 -3.20 10.71 52.57
C ALA A 45 -1.85 10.94 53.28
N LYS A 46 -1.84 10.68 54.59
CA LYS A 46 -0.66 10.75 55.46
C LYS A 46 0.39 9.74 55.00
N HIS A 47 1.62 10.21 54.83
CA HIS A 47 2.81 9.37 54.72
C HIS A 47 3.02 8.58 56.01
N THR A 48 3.05 7.26 55.89
CA THR A 48 3.63 6.35 56.89
C THR A 48 4.63 5.45 56.16
N PRO A 49 5.88 5.33 56.66
CA PRO A 49 6.96 4.65 55.95
C PRO A 49 6.90 3.13 56.16
N ILE A 50 7.05 2.35 55.09
CA ILE A 50 7.15 0.89 55.12
C ILE A 50 8.60 0.48 54.76
N PRO A 51 9.18 -0.50 55.47
CA PRO A 51 10.64 -0.60 55.66
C PRO A 51 11.39 -1.32 54.53
N SER A 52 12.68 -0.99 54.46
CA SER A 52 13.70 -1.62 53.63
C SER A 52 13.73 -3.14 53.80
N LEU A 53 13.46 -3.88 52.73
CA LEU A 53 13.73 -5.31 52.65
C LEU A 53 15.00 -5.57 51.84
N ARG A 54 15.92 -6.23 52.53
CA ARG A 54 17.24 -6.68 52.11
C ARG A 54 17.19 -7.58 50.88
N ALA A 55 18.27 -7.47 50.12
CA ALA A 55 18.74 -8.48 49.18
C ALA A 55 18.84 -9.88 49.81
N SER A 56 18.49 -10.87 49.01
CA SER A 56 18.67 -12.31 49.27
C SER A 56 18.89 -13.03 47.93
N PRO A 57 19.51 -14.22 47.90
CA PRO A 57 20.84 -14.40 47.32
C PRO A 57 20.85 -15.11 45.96
N ARG A 58 22.01 -14.97 45.29
CA ARG A 58 22.44 -15.73 44.11
C ARG A 58 22.33 -17.25 44.38
N HIS A 59 21.75 -17.96 43.43
CA HIS A 59 21.92 -19.41 43.28
C HIS A 59 22.45 -19.76 41.87
N PRO A 60 23.17 -20.89 41.73
CA PRO A 60 24.30 -21.00 40.83
C PRO A 60 23.93 -21.56 39.44
N HIS A 61 24.87 -21.30 38.52
CA HIS A 61 25.01 -21.89 37.19
C HIS A 61 24.53 -23.35 37.11
N ARG A 62 23.60 -23.61 36.19
CA ARG A 62 23.41 -24.94 35.60
C ARG A 62 23.85 -24.91 34.14
N HIS A 63 24.76 -25.82 33.85
CA HIS A 63 25.37 -26.05 32.56
C HIS A 63 24.33 -26.41 31.49
N LEU A 64 24.51 -25.79 30.32
CA LEU A 64 23.95 -26.20 29.05
C LEU A 64 24.43 -27.62 28.69
N ALA A 65 23.51 -28.55 28.46
CA ALA A 65 23.82 -29.83 27.84
C ALA A 65 23.92 -29.64 26.31
N PRO A 66 24.92 -30.24 25.63
CA PRO A 66 25.07 -30.12 24.19
C PRO A 66 24.07 -31.02 23.43
N PRO A 67 23.76 -30.69 22.16
CA PRO A 67 22.86 -31.49 21.33
C PRO A 67 23.53 -32.82 20.89
N PRO A 68 22.74 -33.88 20.63
CA PRO A 68 23.27 -35.17 20.16
C PRO A 68 23.78 -35.09 18.71
N PRO A 69 24.75 -35.95 18.32
CA PRO A 69 25.40 -35.93 17.01
C PRO A 69 24.51 -36.53 15.89
N PRO A 70 24.81 -36.23 14.60
CA PRO A 70 24.07 -36.78 13.47
C PRO A 70 24.46 -38.24 13.21
N LEU A 71 23.47 -39.10 12.99
CA LEU A 71 23.69 -40.49 12.54
C LEU A 71 23.76 -40.55 11.01
N SER A 72 24.89 -41.08 10.53
CA SER A 72 25.18 -41.41 9.14
C SER A 72 24.47 -42.69 8.68
N ALA A 73 24.26 -42.76 7.36
CA ALA A 73 23.63 -43.84 6.61
C ALA A 73 24.41 -45.17 6.60
N ALA A 74 23.66 -46.27 6.64
CA ALA A 74 23.83 -47.59 5.96
C ALA A 74 22.76 -48.51 6.59
N GLY A 75 21.89 -49.26 5.92
CA GLY A 75 21.95 -49.90 4.61
C GLY A 75 21.65 -51.39 4.84
N ALA A 76 20.45 -51.88 4.49
CA ALA A 76 20.18 -53.28 4.14
C ALA A 76 18.69 -53.52 3.81
N SER A 77 18.41 -53.63 2.51
CA SER A 77 17.83 -54.79 1.81
C SER A 77 16.64 -55.57 2.40
N SER A 78 15.53 -55.64 1.64
CA SER A 78 14.70 -56.83 1.35
C SER A 78 13.38 -56.35 0.70
N MET A 79 13.28 -56.32 -0.63
CA MET A 79 12.75 -57.35 -1.54
C MET A 79 11.22 -57.34 -1.75
N ALA A 80 10.86 -57.18 -3.05
CA ALA A 80 9.67 -57.66 -3.78
C ALA A 80 8.28 -57.11 -3.36
N SER A 81 7.34 -56.81 -4.26
CA SER A 81 7.11 -57.41 -5.57
C SER A 81 6.57 -56.42 -6.62
N ARG A 82 6.96 -56.69 -7.87
CA ARG A 82 6.44 -56.11 -9.11
C ARG A 82 4.98 -56.52 -9.33
N MET A 83 4.19 -55.65 -9.95
CA MET A 83 3.31 -56.07 -11.06
C MET A 83 2.94 -54.88 -11.94
N ALA A 84 3.46 -54.91 -13.16
CA ALA A 84 3.08 -54.08 -14.28
C ALA A 84 1.96 -54.78 -15.05
N LEU A 85 0.89 -54.07 -15.40
CA LEU A 85 -0.03 -54.45 -16.49
C LEU A 85 -0.61 -53.17 -17.13
N ARG A 86 -0.18 -52.89 -18.36
CA ARG A 86 -1.03 -52.34 -19.44
C ARG A 86 -1.13 -53.45 -20.49
N PRO A 87 -2.23 -53.55 -21.25
CA PRO A 87 -2.17 -53.00 -22.62
C PRO A 87 -3.51 -52.52 -23.24
N ASN A 88 -3.34 -51.65 -24.26
CA ASN A 88 -4.10 -51.49 -25.53
C ASN A 88 -5.58 -51.05 -25.50
N ASP A 89 -6.15 -50.34 -26.48
CA ASP A 89 -5.72 -49.76 -27.76
C ASP A 89 -6.82 -48.76 -28.20
N VAL A 90 -6.57 -48.02 -29.31
CA VAL A 90 -7.54 -47.73 -30.42
C VAL A 90 -7.45 -46.28 -30.98
N THR A 91 -6.70 -46.24 -32.10
CA THR A 91 -6.87 -45.51 -33.38
C THR A 91 -6.52 -44.03 -33.56
N LEU A 92 -5.49 -43.87 -34.43
CA LEU A 92 -5.23 -42.76 -35.34
C LEU A 92 -6.31 -42.58 -36.42
N ARG A 93 -6.44 -41.34 -36.92
CA ARG A 93 -6.70 -41.07 -38.35
C ARG A 93 -5.65 -40.11 -38.93
N LEU A 94 -5.17 -40.47 -40.11
CA LEU A 94 -4.18 -39.83 -40.97
C LEU A 94 -4.86 -38.99 -42.06
N THR A 95 -4.21 -37.91 -42.53
CA THR A 95 -3.97 -37.59 -43.96
C THR A 95 -2.90 -36.47 -44.09
N PRO A 96 -2.19 -36.32 -45.25
CA PRO A 96 -0.74 -36.09 -45.27
C PRO A 96 -0.34 -34.82 -46.11
N PRO A 97 0.88 -34.66 -46.70
CA PRO A 97 1.70 -33.47 -46.48
C PRO A 97 2.02 -32.65 -47.76
N LEU A 98 2.60 -31.46 -47.60
CA LEU A 98 3.38 -30.79 -48.65
C LEU A 98 4.70 -30.30 -48.07
N ALA A 99 5.78 -30.76 -48.69
CA ALA A 99 7.17 -30.57 -48.29
C ALA A 99 7.73 -29.24 -48.79
N ALA A 100 8.60 -28.61 -48.00
CA ALA A 100 9.81 -27.95 -48.50
C ALA A 100 10.81 -27.76 -47.35
N ALA A 101 12.04 -28.18 -47.62
CA ALA A 101 13.18 -28.17 -46.72
C ALA A 101 13.72 -26.76 -46.43
N ALA A 102 14.29 -26.55 -45.23
CA ALA A 102 15.69 -26.13 -45.08
C ALA A 102 16.09 -25.87 -43.61
N ARG A 103 17.24 -26.44 -43.26
CA ARG A 103 18.27 -25.98 -42.32
C ARG A 103 17.94 -25.81 -40.83
N ARG A 104 18.48 -26.77 -40.08
CA ARG A 104 18.96 -26.70 -38.69
C ARG A 104 19.53 -25.31 -38.34
N ASN A 105 18.98 -24.70 -37.30
CA ASN A 105 19.75 -23.96 -36.30
C ASN A 105 19.07 -24.14 -34.93
N ARG A 106 19.62 -25.03 -34.11
CA ARG A 106 19.22 -25.16 -32.70
C ARG A 106 19.86 -24.01 -31.92
N ARG A 107 19.09 -22.98 -31.61
CA ARG A 107 19.33 -22.13 -30.44
C ARG A 107 18.23 -22.42 -29.42
N ALA A 108 18.65 -22.99 -28.29
CA ALA A 108 17.81 -23.19 -27.14
C ALA A 108 17.35 -21.82 -26.62
N ALA A 109 16.06 -21.53 -26.71
CA ALA A 109 15.45 -20.39 -26.04
C ALA A 109 15.30 -20.74 -24.56
N ALA A 110 16.23 -20.25 -23.73
CA ALA A 110 16.08 -20.21 -22.29
C ALA A 110 15.08 -19.10 -21.93
N GLY A 111 13.80 -19.45 -21.80
CA GLY A 111 12.77 -18.56 -21.24
C GLY A 111 13.00 -18.37 -19.74
N GLY A 112 13.69 -17.29 -19.37
CA GLY A 112 13.82 -16.85 -17.99
C GLY A 112 12.71 -15.87 -17.64
N VAL A 113 11.74 -16.31 -16.83
CA VAL A 113 10.77 -15.41 -16.20
C VAL A 113 11.47 -14.73 -15.02
N ARG A 114 11.63 -13.40 -15.10
CA ARG A 114 12.06 -12.55 -13.98
C ARG A 114 10.85 -12.30 -13.08
N VAL A 115 10.99 -12.52 -11.77
CA VAL A 115 9.99 -12.12 -10.78
C VAL A 115 10.47 -10.82 -10.17
N TYR A 116 10.11 -9.71 -10.82
CA TYR A 116 9.90 -8.44 -10.14
C TYR A 116 8.39 -8.32 -9.89
N ALA A 117 7.94 -7.42 -9.02
CA ALA A 117 6.55 -6.95 -9.06
C ALA A 117 6.23 -6.64 -10.53
N VAL A 118 5.23 -7.33 -11.08
CA VAL A 118 5.08 -7.40 -12.53
C VAL A 118 4.43 -6.12 -13.03
N ALA A 119 5.23 -5.25 -13.63
CA ALA A 119 4.73 -4.36 -14.66
C ALA A 119 4.18 -5.25 -15.80
N SER A 120 2.87 -5.20 -16.01
CA SER A 120 2.25 -5.77 -17.20
C SER A 120 2.89 -5.05 -18.39
N GLY A 121 3.65 -5.77 -19.22
CA GLY A 121 4.48 -5.18 -20.27
C GLY A 121 3.67 -4.28 -21.20
N ALA A 122 3.92 -2.97 -21.13
CA ALA A 122 3.43 -2.03 -22.13
C ALA A 122 4.24 -2.23 -23.41
N VAL A 123 3.54 -2.48 -24.52
CA VAL A 123 4.15 -2.49 -25.85
C VAL A 123 4.60 -1.06 -26.16
N SER A 124 5.90 -0.87 -26.34
CA SER A 124 6.49 0.39 -26.75
C SER A 124 6.09 0.70 -28.20
N THR A 125 5.15 1.61 -28.38
CA THR A 125 4.99 2.35 -29.63
C THR A 125 5.57 3.74 -29.43
N LYS A 126 6.50 4.12 -30.32
CA LYS A 126 7.06 5.48 -30.42
C LYS A 126 5.97 6.52 -30.24
N VAL A 127 6.29 7.58 -29.49
CA VAL A 127 5.42 8.73 -29.21
C VAL A 127 5.10 9.45 -30.52
N GLU A 128 4.07 9.00 -31.24
CA GLU A 128 3.41 9.75 -32.31
C GLU A 128 2.21 10.50 -31.71
N ASN A 129 2.20 11.82 -31.87
CA ASN A 129 1.10 12.76 -31.61
C ASN A 129 -0.03 12.25 -30.70
N LYS A 130 0.24 12.16 -29.38
CA LYS A 130 -0.82 11.89 -28.40
C LYS A 130 -1.83 13.04 -28.43
N LYS A 131 -3.12 12.69 -28.54
CA LYS A 131 -4.24 13.63 -28.37
C LYS A 131 -4.06 14.38 -27.03
N PRO A 132 -4.38 15.68 -26.94
CA PRO A 132 -4.43 16.37 -25.66
C PRO A 132 -5.26 15.57 -24.66
N PHE A 133 -4.77 15.41 -23.42
CA PHE A 133 -5.43 14.72 -22.30
C PHE A 133 -5.56 13.19 -22.38
N ALA A 134 -4.87 12.50 -23.30
CA ALA A 134 -4.78 11.04 -23.22
C ALA A 134 -3.81 10.61 -22.09
N PRO A 135 -4.17 9.61 -21.26
CA PRO A 135 -3.27 9.13 -20.22
C PRO A 135 -1.96 8.65 -20.85
N PRO A 136 -0.79 8.96 -20.26
CA PRO A 136 0.50 8.54 -20.80
C PRO A 136 0.62 7.02 -20.95
N ARG A 137 -0.09 6.26 -20.11
CA ARG A 137 -0.10 4.80 -20.08
C ARG A 137 -1.54 4.27 -20.08
N GLU A 138 -1.82 3.29 -20.93
CA GLU A 138 -3.12 2.61 -20.98
C GLU A 138 -3.05 1.27 -20.23
N VAL A 139 -4.15 0.93 -19.54
CA VAL A 139 -4.33 -0.37 -18.89
C VAL A 139 -5.10 -1.32 -19.81
N HIS A 140 -4.93 -2.62 -19.59
CA HIS A 140 -5.48 -3.69 -20.44
C HIS A 140 -7.02 -3.79 -20.31
N VAL A 141 -7.62 -4.80 -20.96
CA VAL A 141 -9.07 -5.11 -20.90
C VAL A 141 -9.58 -5.05 -19.45
N GLN A 142 -10.50 -4.13 -19.19
CA GLN A 142 -11.08 -3.90 -17.87
C GLN A 142 -12.25 -4.85 -17.62
N VAL A 143 -12.18 -5.60 -16.53
CA VAL A 143 -13.32 -6.36 -15.99
C VAL A 143 -13.90 -5.53 -14.85
N THR A 144 -15.21 -5.35 -14.85
CA THR A 144 -15.95 -4.57 -13.83
C THR A 144 -17.07 -5.42 -13.26
N HIS A 145 -17.43 -5.14 -12.01
CA HIS A 145 -18.54 -5.78 -11.29
C HIS A 145 -18.49 -7.32 -11.32
N SER A 146 -17.34 -7.91 -10.98
CA SER A 146 -17.19 -9.37 -10.97
C SER A 146 -17.86 -10.04 -9.77
N MET A 147 -18.22 -9.28 -8.74
CA MET A 147 -18.98 -9.78 -7.59
C MET A 147 -20.44 -10.00 -7.98
N PRO A 148 -21.04 -11.17 -7.67
CA PRO A 148 -22.47 -11.38 -7.89
C PRO A 148 -23.31 -10.33 -7.13
N PRO A 149 -24.32 -9.68 -7.75
CA PRO A 149 -25.06 -8.57 -7.14
C PRO A 149 -25.70 -8.91 -5.79
N GLN A 150 -26.16 -10.16 -5.61
CA GLN A 150 -26.73 -10.61 -4.33
C GLN A 150 -25.76 -10.50 -3.14
N LYS A 151 -24.44 -10.50 -3.37
CA LYS A 151 -23.44 -10.36 -2.31
C LYS A 151 -23.31 -8.93 -1.77
N ILE A 152 -23.90 -7.93 -2.44
CA ILE A 152 -24.01 -6.57 -1.89
C ILE A 152 -24.72 -6.58 -0.53
N GLU A 153 -25.71 -7.46 -0.34
CA GLU A 153 -26.45 -7.57 0.92
C GLU A 153 -25.58 -8.02 2.09
N ILE A 154 -24.47 -8.73 1.84
CA ILE A 154 -23.50 -9.09 2.88
C ILE A 154 -22.93 -7.81 3.50
N PHE A 155 -22.43 -6.88 2.68
CA PHE A 155 -21.83 -5.64 3.15
C PHE A 155 -22.85 -4.71 3.80
N LYS A 156 -24.07 -4.65 3.28
CA LYS A 156 -25.17 -3.92 3.94
C LYS A 156 -25.47 -4.49 5.33
N SER A 157 -25.55 -5.82 5.46
CA SER A 157 -25.80 -6.48 6.75
C SER A 157 -24.66 -6.32 7.76
N LEU A 158 -23.45 -5.99 7.28
CA LEU A 158 -22.25 -5.78 8.08
C LEU A 158 -22.01 -4.31 8.46
N ASP A 159 -22.93 -3.37 8.19
CA ASP A 159 -22.73 -1.95 8.52
C ASP A 159 -22.49 -1.74 10.03
N ASP A 160 -23.36 -2.29 10.88
CA ASP A 160 -23.20 -2.20 12.34
C ASP A 160 -21.96 -2.94 12.83
N TRP A 161 -21.66 -4.10 12.24
CA TRP A 161 -20.43 -4.81 12.54
C TRP A 161 -19.20 -3.94 12.21
N ALA A 162 -19.17 -3.29 11.06
CA ALA A 162 -18.08 -2.42 10.64
C ALA A 162 -17.97 -1.19 11.54
N ARG A 163 -19.10 -0.61 11.95
CA ARG A 163 -19.16 0.48 12.93
C ARG A 163 -18.44 0.11 14.23
N ASP A 164 -18.73 -1.07 14.76
CA ASP A 164 -18.22 -1.50 16.06
C ASP A 164 -16.80 -2.10 16.00
N ASN A 165 -16.41 -2.64 14.85
CA ASN A 165 -15.19 -3.45 14.73
C ASN A 165 -14.11 -2.85 13.85
N ILE A 166 -14.46 -1.95 12.94
CA ILE A 166 -13.56 -1.36 11.95
C ILE A 166 -13.31 0.12 12.28
N LEU A 167 -14.37 0.90 12.52
CA LEU A 167 -14.21 2.33 12.83
C LEU A 167 -13.44 2.58 14.13
N SER A 168 -13.41 1.62 15.05
CA SER A 168 -12.59 1.67 16.27
C SER A 168 -11.08 1.74 16.02
N HIS A 169 -10.63 1.40 14.80
CA HIS A 169 -9.21 1.48 14.41
C HIS A 169 -8.80 2.88 13.91
N LEU A 170 -9.76 3.76 13.65
CA LEU A 170 -9.51 5.17 13.34
C LEU A 170 -9.11 5.92 14.61
N LYS A 171 -8.14 6.83 14.50
CA LYS A 171 -7.82 7.75 15.59
C LYS A 171 -8.75 8.96 15.47
N PRO A 172 -9.38 9.40 16.58
CA PRO A 172 -10.07 10.69 16.59
C PRO A 172 -9.11 11.81 16.20
N VAL A 173 -9.56 12.77 15.38
CA VAL A 173 -8.73 13.86 14.83
C VAL A 173 -7.94 14.59 15.92
N GLU A 174 -8.58 14.90 17.05
CA GLU A 174 -7.97 15.57 18.22
C GLU A 174 -6.84 14.78 18.90
N LYS A 175 -6.66 13.50 18.54
CA LYS A 175 -5.60 12.61 19.02
C LYS A 175 -4.66 12.16 17.89
N CYS A 176 -4.89 12.63 16.66
CA CYS A 176 -4.00 12.39 15.55
C CYS A 176 -2.80 13.33 15.64
N TRP A 177 -1.64 12.81 15.26
CA TRP A 177 -0.51 13.66 14.92
C TRP A 177 -0.85 14.48 13.67
N GLN A 178 -0.21 15.63 13.50
CA GLN A 178 -0.31 16.46 12.31
C GLN A 178 1.09 16.68 11.70
N PRO A 179 1.20 16.93 10.38
CA PRO A 179 2.50 17.15 9.73
C PRO A 179 3.36 18.21 10.45
N GLN A 180 2.74 19.26 11.00
CA GLN A 180 3.44 20.33 11.70
C GLN A 180 4.17 19.86 12.97
N ASP A 181 3.76 18.73 13.58
CA ASP A 181 4.42 18.17 14.78
C ASP A 181 5.87 17.71 14.50
N PHE A 182 6.20 17.49 13.23
CA PHE A 182 7.49 16.92 12.80
C PHE A 182 8.30 17.86 11.89
N LEU A 183 7.76 19.02 11.55
CA LEU A 183 8.38 20.00 10.66
C LEU A 183 8.83 21.23 11.45
N PRO A 184 9.83 21.99 10.94
CA PRO A 184 10.17 23.29 11.51
C PRO A 184 8.94 24.18 11.66
N ASP A 185 8.78 24.82 12.82
CA ASP A 185 7.63 25.68 13.10
C ASP A 185 7.80 27.05 12.42
N PRO A 186 7.00 27.39 11.39
CA PRO A 186 7.13 28.66 10.67
C PRO A 186 6.75 29.89 11.51
N ALA A 187 6.10 29.71 12.66
CA ALA A 187 5.75 30.80 13.57
C ALA A 187 6.79 30.99 14.70
N SER A 188 7.77 30.10 14.82
CA SER A 188 8.85 30.16 15.81
C SER A 188 9.96 31.12 15.38
N ASP A 189 10.53 31.87 16.33
CA ASP A 189 11.75 32.67 16.11
C ASP A 189 12.93 31.79 15.64
N GLY A 190 12.91 30.49 15.97
CA GLY A 190 13.91 29.49 15.59
C GLY A 190 13.70 28.84 14.22
N PHE A 191 12.67 29.22 13.47
CA PHE A 191 12.30 28.56 12.19
C PHE A 191 13.49 28.39 11.24
N HIS A 192 14.26 29.47 11.03
CA HIS A 192 15.39 29.44 10.09
C HIS A 192 16.52 28.52 10.55
N ASP A 193 16.77 28.43 11.85
CA ASP A 193 17.77 27.54 12.42
C ASP A 193 17.32 26.08 12.31
N GLU A 194 16.05 25.78 12.61
CA GLU A 194 15.47 24.44 12.46
C GLU A 194 15.50 23.95 11.00
N VAL A 195 15.20 24.83 10.03
CA VAL A 195 15.33 24.51 8.60
C VAL A 195 16.79 24.26 8.22
N LYS A 196 17.72 25.07 8.74
CA LYS A 196 19.15 24.89 8.48
C LYS A 196 19.63 23.54 9.04
N GLU A 197 19.26 23.19 10.26
CA GLU A 197 19.59 21.89 10.87
C GLU A 197 19.05 20.71 10.07
N LEU A 198 17.79 20.79 9.60
CA LEU A 198 17.19 19.78 8.73
C LEU A 198 18.03 19.59 7.46
N ARG A 199 18.44 20.68 6.81
CA ARG A 199 19.26 20.64 5.59
C ARG A 199 20.66 20.11 5.85
N GLU A 200 21.27 20.40 6.99
CA GLU A 200 22.57 19.84 7.36
C GLU A 200 22.49 18.32 7.53
N ARG A 201 21.50 17.80 8.26
CA ARG A 201 21.30 16.34 8.37
C ARG A 201 21.04 15.68 7.02
N ALA A 202 20.24 16.32 6.17
CA ALA A 202 19.90 15.81 4.85
C ALA A 202 21.11 15.68 3.88
N LYS A 203 22.25 16.35 4.15
CA LYS A 203 23.48 16.19 3.36
C LYS A 203 24.15 14.84 3.59
N GLU A 204 23.98 14.25 4.77
CA GLU A 204 24.57 12.96 5.16
C GLU A 204 23.78 11.76 4.62
N ILE A 205 22.59 12.01 4.04
CA ILE A 205 21.71 10.98 3.50
C ILE A 205 21.99 10.82 1.99
N PRO A 206 22.27 9.58 1.51
CA PRO A 206 22.64 9.33 0.12
C PRO A 206 21.46 9.52 -0.84
N ASP A 207 21.77 9.82 -2.11
CA ASP A 207 20.75 10.00 -3.16
C ASP A 207 19.92 8.73 -3.39
N ASP A 208 20.53 7.55 -3.23
CA ASP A 208 19.84 6.26 -3.30
C ASP A 208 18.65 6.19 -2.33
N TYR A 209 18.81 6.71 -1.11
CA TYR A 209 17.73 6.77 -0.12
C TYR A 209 16.66 7.78 -0.53
N PHE A 210 17.07 8.95 -1.04
CA PHE A 210 16.11 9.96 -1.52
C PHE A 210 15.29 9.46 -2.70
N VAL A 211 15.84 8.65 -3.60
CA VAL A 211 15.06 8.02 -4.67
C VAL A 211 13.95 7.14 -4.11
N CYS A 212 14.23 6.36 -3.05
CA CYS A 212 13.20 5.56 -2.38
C CYS A 212 12.16 6.44 -1.68
N LEU A 213 12.60 7.40 -0.85
CA LEU A 213 11.69 8.27 -0.10
C LEU A 213 10.80 9.11 -1.03
N VAL A 214 11.32 9.54 -2.17
CA VAL A 214 10.55 10.24 -3.22
C VAL A 214 9.53 9.31 -3.84
N GLY A 215 9.88 8.06 -4.16
CA GLY A 215 8.92 7.09 -4.69
C GLY A 215 7.78 6.77 -3.70
N ASP A 216 8.11 6.66 -2.41
CA ASP A 216 7.12 6.51 -1.34
C ASP A 216 6.20 7.76 -1.30
N MET A 217 6.76 8.97 -1.24
CA MET A 217 5.99 10.22 -1.22
C MET A 217 5.09 10.41 -2.46
N ILE A 218 5.58 10.12 -3.66
CA ILE A 218 4.79 10.22 -4.90
C ILE A 218 3.59 9.26 -4.84
N THR A 219 3.76 8.10 -4.22
CA THR A 219 2.69 7.13 -4.00
C THR A 219 1.66 7.74 -3.04
N GLU A 220 2.08 8.30 -1.89
CA GLU A 220 1.15 8.95 -0.95
C GLU A 220 0.35 10.10 -1.59
N GLU A 221 1.00 10.92 -2.42
CA GLU A 221 0.36 12.07 -3.09
C GLU A 221 -0.67 11.67 -4.15
N ALA A 222 -0.69 10.41 -4.59
CA ALA A 222 -1.71 9.90 -5.53
C ALA A 222 -3.01 9.47 -4.83
N LEU A 223 -3.19 9.83 -3.56
CA LEU A 223 -4.36 9.54 -2.71
C LEU A 223 -5.75 9.70 -3.36
N PRO A 224 -6.03 10.71 -4.23
CA PRO A 224 -7.33 10.79 -4.89
C PRO A 224 -7.69 9.51 -5.68
N THR A 225 -6.68 8.84 -6.24
CA THR A 225 -6.85 7.56 -6.96
C THR A 225 -7.29 6.46 -6.00
N TYR A 226 -6.76 6.43 -4.78
CA TYR A 226 -7.01 5.36 -3.81
C TYR A 226 -8.38 5.49 -3.16
N GLN A 227 -8.79 6.72 -2.81
CA GLN A 227 -10.16 6.99 -2.40
C GLN A 227 -11.15 6.62 -3.52
N THR A 228 -10.82 6.97 -4.78
CA THR A 228 -11.63 6.58 -5.95
C THR A 228 -11.75 5.06 -6.03
N MET A 229 -10.65 4.32 -5.91
CA MET A 229 -10.65 2.86 -5.92
C MET A 229 -11.60 2.28 -4.86
N LEU A 230 -11.53 2.74 -3.61
CA LEU A 230 -12.48 2.31 -2.56
C LEU A 230 -13.94 2.63 -2.93
N ASN A 231 -14.17 3.81 -3.52
CA ASN A 231 -15.50 4.22 -4.00
C ASN A 231 -15.94 3.56 -5.31
N THR A 232 -15.11 2.70 -5.92
CA THR A 232 -15.56 1.81 -7.00
C THR A 232 -16.11 0.48 -6.48
N LEU A 233 -15.88 0.13 -5.21
CA LEU A 233 -16.22 -1.17 -4.65
C LEU A 233 -17.73 -1.28 -4.33
N ASP A 234 -18.37 -2.29 -4.91
CA ASP A 234 -19.80 -2.55 -4.80
C ASP A 234 -20.21 -2.83 -3.35
N GLY A 235 -21.26 -2.16 -2.87
CA GLY A 235 -21.79 -2.36 -1.52
C GLY A 235 -21.06 -1.63 -0.39
N VAL A 236 -19.90 -1.01 -0.66
CA VAL A 236 -19.14 -0.23 0.33
C VAL A 236 -18.81 1.20 -0.09
N ARG A 237 -18.96 1.54 -1.38
CA ARG A 237 -18.72 2.90 -1.90
C ARG A 237 -19.59 3.97 -1.25
N ASP A 238 -19.07 5.20 -1.21
CA ASP A 238 -19.84 6.37 -0.81
C ASP A 238 -20.73 6.87 -1.96
N GLU A 239 -22.05 6.68 -1.84
CA GLU A 239 -23.03 7.07 -2.86
C GLU A 239 -23.24 8.58 -2.99
N THR A 240 -22.83 9.38 -1.99
CA THR A 240 -23.21 10.80 -1.91
C THR A 240 -22.04 11.75 -1.67
N GLY A 241 -20.86 11.21 -1.35
CA GLY A 241 -19.72 11.96 -0.83
C GLY A 241 -19.84 12.29 0.67
N ALA A 242 -20.97 11.97 1.29
CA ALA A 242 -21.23 12.16 2.71
C ALA A 242 -22.13 11.05 3.30
N SER A 243 -22.14 9.86 2.71
CA SER A 243 -23.01 8.77 3.16
C SER A 243 -22.74 8.41 4.63
N PRO A 244 -23.77 8.17 5.46
CA PRO A 244 -23.61 7.85 6.87
C PRO A 244 -23.26 6.37 7.14
N THR A 245 -23.14 5.54 6.10
CA THR A 245 -22.75 4.13 6.25
C THR A 245 -21.37 4.02 6.87
N ALA A 246 -21.15 2.99 7.68
CA ALA A 246 -19.85 2.75 8.33
C ALA A 246 -18.74 2.61 7.28
N TRP A 247 -19.02 1.98 6.15
CA TRP A 247 -18.09 1.85 5.02
C TRP A 247 -17.66 3.19 4.42
N ALA A 248 -18.61 4.11 4.19
CA ALA A 248 -18.30 5.43 3.65
C ALA A 248 -17.58 6.31 4.69
N VAL A 249 -17.96 6.21 5.97
CA VAL A 249 -17.24 6.87 7.07
C VAL A 249 -15.80 6.38 7.16
N TRP A 250 -15.56 5.06 7.06
CA TRP A 250 -14.21 4.50 6.98
C TRP A 250 -13.43 5.09 5.81
N THR A 251 -13.96 5.02 4.58
CA THR A 251 -13.27 5.53 3.39
C THR A 251 -12.87 6.99 3.56
N ARG A 252 -13.77 7.87 4.00
CA ARG A 252 -13.47 9.29 4.20
C ARG A 252 -12.45 9.52 5.32
N ALA A 253 -12.58 8.82 6.44
CA ALA A 253 -11.68 9.01 7.58
C ALA A 253 -10.28 8.41 7.34
N TRP A 254 -10.20 7.24 6.70
CA TRP A 254 -8.94 6.66 6.20
C TRP A 254 -8.26 7.65 5.27
N THR A 255 -8.96 8.17 4.24
CA THR A 255 -8.38 9.19 3.34
C THR A 255 -7.91 10.44 4.09
N ALA A 256 -8.62 10.89 5.13
CA ALA A 256 -8.18 12.01 5.95
C ALA A 256 -6.91 11.69 6.77
N GLU A 257 -6.75 10.45 7.25
CA GLU A 257 -5.53 10.01 7.90
C GLU A 257 -4.36 9.93 6.90
N GLU A 258 -4.56 9.34 5.72
CA GLU A 258 -3.58 9.19 4.62
C GLU A 258 -3.05 10.52 4.09
N ASN A 259 -3.92 11.53 3.97
CA ASN A 259 -3.53 12.84 3.41
C ASN A 259 -2.33 13.44 4.14
N ARG A 260 -2.22 13.19 5.46
CA ARG A 260 -1.12 13.70 6.29
C ARG A 260 0.23 13.07 5.92
N HIS A 261 0.26 11.86 5.35
CA HIS A 261 1.50 11.17 4.97
C HIS A 261 2.17 11.89 3.81
N GLY A 262 1.44 12.12 2.71
CA GLY A 262 1.91 12.90 1.57
C GLY A 262 2.28 14.32 1.98
N ASP A 263 1.43 14.99 2.75
CA ASP A 263 1.66 16.35 3.25
C ASP A 263 2.99 16.50 4.03
N LEU A 264 3.30 15.53 4.89
CA LEU A 264 4.50 15.54 5.72
C LEU A 264 5.75 15.23 4.88
N LEU A 265 5.70 14.19 4.05
CA LEU A 265 6.83 13.81 3.20
C LEU A 265 7.14 14.88 2.15
N ASN A 266 6.12 15.50 1.55
CA ASN A 266 6.28 16.59 0.60
C ASN A 266 7.05 17.77 1.20
N LYS A 267 6.56 18.29 2.34
CA LYS A 267 7.18 19.44 3.01
C LYS A 267 8.59 19.10 3.50
N TYR A 268 8.81 17.88 4.01
CA TYR A 268 10.14 17.41 4.37
C TYR A 268 11.09 17.44 3.17
N LEU A 269 10.73 16.79 2.06
CA LEU A 269 11.52 16.72 0.82
C LEU A 269 11.79 18.12 0.25
N TYR A 270 10.78 18.99 0.22
CA TYR A 270 10.91 20.38 -0.19
C TYR A 270 11.97 21.13 0.63
N LEU A 271 11.91 21.01 1.96
CA LEU A 271 12.84 21.72 2.86
C LEU A 271 14.28 21.20 2.76
N THR A 272 14.47 19.90 2.46
CA THR A 272 15.81 19.30 2.38
C THR A 272 16.71 19.97 1.33
N GLY A 273 16.14 20.43 0.21
CA GLY A 273 16.89 20.90 -0.94
C GLY A 273 17.74 19.82 -1.64
N ARG A 274 17.48 18.53 -1.36
CA ARG A 274 18.23 17.40 -1.94
C ARG A 274 17.65 16.89 -3.25
N VAL A 275 16.36 17.18 -3.51
CA VAL A 275 15.59 16.63 -4.63
C VAL A 275 15.00 17.74 -5.52
N ASP A 276 14.67 17.42 -6.76
CA ASP A 276 14.05 18.31 -7.74
C ASP A 276 12.52 18.24 -7.61
N MET A 277 11.95 19.14 -6.81
CA MET A 277 10.50 19.17 -6.58
C MET A 277 9.70 19.37 -7.86
N ARG A 278 10.23 20.07 -8.87
CA ARG A 278 9.50 20.29 -10.13
C ARG A 278 9.32 18.98 -10.90
N GLN A 279 10.35 18.13 -10.92
CA GLN A 279 10.25 16.82 -11.56
C GLN A 279 9.32 15.90 -10.77
N ILE A 280 9.36 15.94 -9.44
CA ILE A 280 8.46 15.18 -8.57
C ILE A 280 6.99 15.58 -8.78
N GLU A 281 6.69 16.87 -8.77
CA GLU A 281 5.35 17.42 -9.02
C GLU A 281 4.81 17.00 -10.39
N LYS A 282 5.65 17.02 -11.43
CA LYS A 282 5.29 16.47 -12.75
C LYS A 282 4.99 14.98 -12.68
N THR A 283 5.77 14.20 -11.95
CA THR A 283 5.52 12.76 -11.77
C THR A 283 4.19 12.50 -11.07
N ILE A 284 3.89 13.24 -10.00
CA ILE A 284 2.61 13.15 -9.28
C ILE A 284 1.45 13.47 -10.24
N GLN A 285 1.57 14.56 -11.01
CA GLN A 285 0.55 14.96 -11.97
C GLN A 285 0.32 13.88 -13.04
N TYR A 286 1.38 13.26 -13.56
CA TYR A 286 1.27 12.14 -14.49
C TYR A 286 0.64 10.92 -13.84
N LEU A 287 1.01 10.60 -12.60
CA LEU A 287 0.49 9.42 -11.90
C LEU A 287 -1.01 9.57 -11.62
N ILE A 288 -1.45 10.70 -11.06
CA ILE A 288 -2.88 10.98 -10.83
C ILE A 288 -3.65 10.98 -12.16
N GLY A 289 -3.11 11.61 -13.20
CA GLY A 289 -3.74 11.62 -14.54
C GLY A 289 -3.77 10.25 -15.22
N SER A 290 -2.88 9.33 -14.85
CA SER A 290 -2.88 7.94 -15.33
C SER A 290 -3.83 7.06 -14.51
N GLY A 291 -4.05 7.40 -13.24
CA GLY A 291 -4.76 6.56 -12.28
C GLY A 291 -4.03 5.25 -12.03
N MET A 292 -4.81 4.22 -11.69
CA MET A 292 -4.33 2.87 -11.42
C MET A 292 -5.40 1.84 -11.76
N ASP A 293 -5.01 0.67 -12.26
CA ASP A 293 -5.86 -0.51 -12.33
C ASP A 293 -5.36 -1.59 -11.33
N PRO A 294 -5.99 -1.71 -10.14
CA PRO A 294 -5.67 -2.75 -9.16
C PRO A 294 -6.25 -4.13 -9.54
N ARG A 295 -7.06 -4.21 -10.61
CA ARG A 295 -7.76 -5.42 -11.05
C ARG A 295 -8.66 -6.04 -9.98
N THR A 296 -9.27 -5.17 -9.17
CA THR A 296 -10.23 -5.50 -8.10
C THR A 296 -11.66 -5.53 -8.59
N GLU A 297 -11.94 -5.10 -9.83
CA GLU A 297 -13.18 -5.39 -10.55
C GLU A 297 -14.46 -4.97 -9.80
N ASN A 298 -14.41 -3.84 -9.09
CA ASN A 298 -15.49 -3.35 -8.21
C ASN A 298 -15.87 -4.31 -7.07
N ASN A 299 -15.10 -5.36 -6.84
CA ASN A 299 -15.43 -6.44 -5.92
C ASN A 299 -14.75 -6.19 -4.56
N PRO A 300 -15.48 -5.95 -3.46
CA PRO A 300 -14.86 -5.68 -2.16
C PRO A 300 -14.06 -6.86 -1.59
N TYR A 301 -14.32 -8.11 -2.00
CA TYR A 301 -13.46 -9.22 -1.60
C TYR A 301 -12.05 -9.02 -2.17
N LEU A 302 -11.94 -8.75 -3.48
CA LEU A 302 -10.67 -8.45 -4.13
C LEU A 302 -10.06 -7.16 -3.59
N GLY A 303 -10.88 -6.12 -3.40
CA GLY A 303 -10.49 -4.81 -2.87
C GLY A 303 -9.87 -4.90 -1.47
N PHE A 304 -10.53 -5.56 -0.52
CA PHE A 304 -10.02 -5.64 0.86
C PHE A 304 -8.84 -6.60 1.02
N ILE A 305 -8.71 -7.62 0.16
CA ILE A 305 -7.49 -8.42 0.07
C ILE A 305 -6.33 -7.56 -0.46
N TYR A 306 -6.60 -6.76 -1.50
CA TYR A 306 -5.62 -5.84 -2.07
C TYR A 306 -5.14 -4.82 -1.02
N THR A 307 -6.04 -4.13 -0.33
CA THR A 307 -5.66 -3.15 0.69
C THR A 307 -4.95 -3.78 1.88
N SER A 308 -5.41 -4.94 2.37
CA SER A 308 -4.70 -5.68 3.43
C SER A 308 -3.23 -5.98 3.08
N PHE A 309 -2.96 -6.27 1.81
CA PHE A 309 -1.61 -6.51 1.32
C PHE A 309 -0.81 -5.20 1.21
N GLN A 310 -1.40 -4.17 0.60
CA GLN A 310 -0.73 -2.89 0.35
C GLN A 310 -0.37 -2.15 1.65
N GLU A 311 -1.28 -2.09 2.60
CA GLU A 311 -1.07 -1.44 3.90
C GLU A 311 0.08 -2.09 4.67
N ARG A 312 0.22 -3.42 4.53
CA ARG A 312 1.37 -4.11 5.09
C ARG A 312 2.66 -3.82 4.32
N ALA A 313 2.57 -3.64 3.00
CA ALA A 313 3.72 -3.29 2.18
C ALA A 313 4.24 -1.88 2.50
N THR A 314 3.36 -0.90 2.65
CA THR A 314 3.72 0.48 3.05
C THR A 314 4.21 0.52 4.49
N PHE A 315 3.58 -0.22 5.42
CA PHE A 315 4.12 -0.41 6.78
C PHE A 315 5.58 -0.89 6.78
N ILE A 316 5.91 -1.88 5.96
CA ILE A 316 7.28 -2.39 5.83
C ILE A 316 8.19 -1.34 5.18
N SER A 317 7.77 -0.70 4.09
CA SER A 317 8.56 0.33 3.38
C SER A 317 8.92 1.48 4.31
N HIS A 318 7.92 2.10 4.94
CA HIS A 318 8.08 3.21 5.89
C HIS A 318 8.87 2.79 7.14
N GLY A 319 8.64 1.57 7.65
CA GLY A 319 9.43 1.03 8.77
C GLY A 319 10.91 0.84 8.41
N ASN A 320 11.21 0.44 7.17
CA ASN A 320 12.59 0.26 6.69
C ASN A 320 13.27 1.59 6.40
N THR A 321 12.58 2.54 5.76
CA THR A 321 13.10 3.90 5.55
C THR A 321 13.32 4.64 6.88
N ALA A 322 12.51 4.39 7.90
CA ALA A 322 12.74 4.90 9.26
C ALA A 322 14.05 4.36 9.87
N ARG A 323 14.31 3.05 9.71
CA ARG A 323 15.56 2.44 10.20
C ARG A 323 16.78 3.01 9.47
N HIS A 324 16.72 3.11 8.15
CA HIS A 324 17.82 3.69 7.37
C HIS A 324 18.07 5.16 7.71
N ALA A 325 17.01 5.97 7.88
CA ALA A 325 17.15 7.36 8.30
C ALA A 325 17.91 7.48 9.64
N LYS A 326 17.58 6.61 10.60
CA LYS A 326 18.29 6.52 11.87
C LYS A 326 19.75 6.12 11.70
N ASP A 327 20.04 5.17 10.81
CA ASP A 327 21.41 4.71 10.52
C ASP A 327 22.25 5.83 9.88
N PHE A 328 21.64 6.70 9.07
CA PHE A 328 22.27 7.92 8.54
C PHE A 328 22.31 9.09 9.54
N GLY A 329 21.83 8.90 10.77
CA GLY A 329 21.88 9.91 11.83
C GLY A 329 20.73 10.93 11.86
N ASP A 330 19.71 10.80 10.99
CA ASP A 330 18.53 11.66 11.04
C ASP A 330 17.39 11.02 11.85
N LEU A 331 17.40 11.30 13.16
CA LEU A 331 16.36 10.83 14.08
C LEU A 331 14.99 11.48 13.83
N LYS A 332 14.93 12.70 13.31
CA LYS A 332 13.64 13.37 13.01
C LYS A 332 12.99 12.72 11.79
N LEU A 333 13.75 12.43 10.74
CA LEU A 333 13.26 11.66 9.60
C LEU A 333 12.85 10.24 9.99
N ALA A 334 13.61 9.59 10.89
CA ALA A 334 13.21 8.29 11.43
C ALA A 334 11.85 8.35 12.16
N GLN A 335 11.57 9.43 12.90
CA GLN A 335 10.27 9.66 13.52
C GLN A 335 9.16 9.91 12.49
N ILE A 336 9.44 10.68 11.44
CA ILE A 336 8.51 10.93 10.33
C ILE A 336 8.09 9.62 9.67
N CYS A 337 9.04 8.81 9.19
CA CYS A 337 8.71 7.53 8.56
C CYS A 337 8.05 6.56 9.55
N GLY A 338 8.51 6.54 10.81
CA GLY A 338 7.95 5.68 11.85
C GLY A 338 6.52 6.03 12.25
N ILE A 339 6.14 7.31 12.27
CA ILE A 339 4.78 7.72 12.63
C ILE A 339 3.79 7.38 11.51
N ILE A 340 4.21 7.51 10.25
CA ILE A 340 3.44 7.08 9.09
C ILE A 340 3.23 5.56 9.17
N ALA A 341 4.30 4.78 9.32
CA ALA A 341 4.21 3.32 9.51
C ALA A 341 3.24 2.90 10.65
N SER A 342 3.13 3.72 11.70
CA SER A 342 2.20 3.43 12.81
C SER A 342 0.72 3.55 12.41
N ASP A 343 0.40 4.39 11.43
CA ASP A 343 -0.93 4.53 10.86
C ASP A 343 -1.22 3.35 9.93
N GLU A 344 -0.29 3.02 9.02
CA GLU A 344 -0.38 1.84 8.13
C GLU A 344 -0.68 0.57 8.90
N LYS A 345 -0.05 0.41 10.08
CA LYS A 345 -0.28 -0.78 10.89
C LYS A 345 -1.73 -0.88 11.40
N ARG A 346 -2.37 0.24 11.70
CA ARG A 346 -3.78 0.27 12.12
C ARG A 346 -4.69 -0.01 10.93
N HIS A 347 -4.39 0.55 9.77
CA HIS A 347 -5.17 0.30 8.56
C HIS A 347 -5.05 -1.16 8.11
N GLU A 348 -3.84 -1.73 8.10
CA GLU A 348 -3.62 -3.17 7.90
C GLU A 348 -4.48 -4.00 8.86
N THR A 349 -4.51 -3.64 10.13
CA THR A 349 -5.30 -4.36 11.15
C THR A 349 -6.79 -4.29 10.85
N ALA A 350 -7.30 -3.12 10.43
CA ALA A 350 -8.69 -2.94 10.07
C ALA A 350 -9.08 -3.75 8.82
N TYR A 351 -8.31 -3.63 7.73
CA TYR A 351 -8.61 -4.36 6.48
C TYR A 351 -8.47 -5.87 6.65
N THR A 352 -7.45 -6.34 7.36
CA THR A 352 -7.30 -7.79 7.63
C THR A 352 -8.46 -8.34 8.46
N LYS A 353 -9.06 -7.54 9.34
CA LYS A 353 -10.24 -7.90 10.12
C LYS A 353 -11.51 -7.96 9.26
N ILE A 354 -11.65 -7.10 8.24
CA ILE A 354 -12.74 -7.20 7.25
C ILE A 354 -12.65 -8.54 6.54
N VAL A 355 -11.48 -8.90 6.01
CA VAL A 355 -11.30 -10.16 5.28
C VAL A 355 -11.47 -11.38 6.20
N GLU A 356 -11.01 -11.30 7.45
CA GLU A 356 -11.28 -12.33 8.46
C GLU A 356 -12.79 -12.55 8.63
N LYS A 357 -13.59 -11.47 8.72
CA LYS A 357 -15.05 -11.58 8.80
C LYS A 357 -15.67 -12.17 7.54
N LEU A 358 -15.14 -11.85 6.36
CA LEU A 358 -15.58 -12.45 5.11
C LEU A 358 -15.29 -13.96 5.06
N PHE A 359 -14.17 -14.43 5.64
CA PHE A 359 -13.90 -15.86 5.79
C PHE A 359 -14.87 -16.57 6.73
N GLU A 360 -15.41 -15.89 7.75
CA GLU A 360 -16.46 -16.46 8.61
C GLU A 360 -17.81 -16.63 7.89
N ILE A 361 -18.13 -15.72 6.97
CA ILE A 361 -19.47 -15.65 6.33
C ILE A 361 -19.50 -16.39 4.99
N ASP A 362 -18.45 -16.24 4.20
CA ASP A 362 -18.34 -16.76 2.83
C ASP A 362 -16.91 -17.27 2.57
N PRO A 363 -16.50 -18.37 3.23
CA PRO A 363 -15.13 -18.89 3.14
C PRO A 363 -14.74 -19.27 1.71
N ASP A 364 -15.67 -19.84 0.94
CA ASP A 364 -15.41 -20.29 -0.44
C ASP A 364 -15.21 -19.11 -1.39
N GLY A 365 -16.10 -18.11 -1.35
CA GLY A 365 -15.94 -16.90 -2.15
C GLY A 365 -14.67 -16.13 -1.80
N THR A 366 -14.34 -16.04 -0.51
CA THR A 366 -13.17 -15.30 -0.02
C THR A 366 -11.86 -15.98 -0.39
N VAL A 367 -11.76 -17.32 -0.28
CA VAL A 367 -10.52 -18.03 -0.66
C VAL A 367 -10.28 -17.97 -2.18
N LEU A 368 -11.35 -18.02 -2.98
CA LEU A 368 -11.27 -17.86 -4.43
C LEU A 368 -10.78 -16.45 -4.81
N ALA A 369 -11.31 -15.41 -4.16
CA ALA A 369 -10.88 -14.03 -4.35
C ALA A 369 -9.40 -13.85 -3.98
N PHE A 370 -8.94 -14.46 -2.87
CA PHE A 370 -7.54 -14.36 -2.46
C PHE A 370 -6.60 -15.05 -3.47
N ALA A 371 -6.96 -16.26 -3.90
CA ALA A 371 -6.20 -16.96 -4.93
C ALA A 371 -6.19 -16.20 -6.27
N ASP A 372 -7.30 -15.55 -6.63
CA ASP A 372 -7.38 -14.73 -7.84
C ASP A 372 -6.45 -13.51 -7.78
N MET A 373 -6.48 -12.74 -6.69
CA MET A 373 -5.54 -11.61 -6.51
C MET A 373 -4.08 -12.08 -6.57
N MET A 374 -3.76 -13.24 -5.99
CA MET A 374 -2.41 -13.79 -6.07
C MET A 374 -2.01 -14.27 -7.47
N LYS A 375 -2.95 -14.80 -8.27
CA LYS A 375 -2.72 -15.15 -9.68
C LYS A 375 -2.50 -13.90 -10.53
N LYS A 376 -3.28 -12.84 -10.29
CA LYS A 376 -3.14 -11.52 -10.92
C LYS A 376 -1.84 -10.81 -10.53
N LYS A 377 -1.29 -11.18 -9.35
CA LYS A 377 -0.22 -10.51 -8.61
C LYS A 377 -0.70 -9.16 -8.08
N ILE A 378 -0.29 -8.82 -6.88
CA ILE A 378 -0.62 -7.54 -6.27
C ILE A 378 0.21 -6.46 -6.98
N SER A 379 -0.45 -5.69 -7.85
CA SER A 379 0.15 -4.55 -8.55
C SER A 379 0.36 -3.39 -7.58
N MET A 380 1.56 -2.81 -7.58
CA MET A 380 1.81 -1.60 -6.79
C MET A 380 0.97 -0.43 -7.32
N PRO A 381 0.45 0.43 -6.43
CA PRO A 381 -0.42 1.54 -6.85
C PRO A 381 0.28 2.50 -7.81
N ALA A 382 1.55 2.82 -7.56
CA ALA A 382 2.34 3.69 -8.42
C ALA A 382 2.99 2.99 -9.65
N HIS A 383 2.54 1.80 -10.06
CA HIS A 383 3.20 1.06 -11.17
C HIS A 383 3.19 1.79 -12.53
N LEU A 384 2.32 2.80 -12.70
CA LEU A 384 2.25 3.65 -13.89
C LEU A 384 3.09 4.94 -13.78
N MET A 385 3.92 5.07 -12.75
CA MET A 385 4.77 6.23 -12.50
C MET A 385 5.66 6.57 -13.70
N PHE A 386 5.69 7.86 -14.05
CA PHE A 386 6.37 8.45 -15.20
C PHE A 386 6.73 9.91 -14.92
N ASP A 387 7.95 10.35 -15.24
CA ASP A 387 8.45 11.71 -14.98
C ASP A 387 8.49 12.62 -16.22
N GLY A 388 8.11 12.09 -17.38
CA GLY A 388 8.22 12.76 -18.67
C GLY A 388 9.40 12.29 -19.52
N GLU A 389 10.30 11.47 -18.96
CA GLU A 389 11.56 11.08 -19.60
C GLU A 389 11.79 9.56 -19.53
N ASP A 390 11.56 8.93 -18.38
CA ASP A 390 11.84 7.51 -18.14
C ASP A 390 10.58 6.63 -18.22
N ASP A 391 10.43 5.92 -19.34
CA ASP A 391 9.35 4.96 -19.57
C ASP A 391 9.34 3.76 -18.59
N LYS A 392 10.44 3.54 -17.85
CA LYS A 392 10.61 2.44 -16.91
C LYS A 392 10.85 2.91 -15.48
N LEU A 393 10.46 4.16 -15.17
CA LEU A 393 10.71 4.78 -13.88
C LEU A 393 10.30 3.93 -12.68
N PHE A 394 9.12 3.27 -12.73
CA PHE A 394 8.69 2.36 -11.67
C PHE A 394 9.61 1.14 -11.52
N GLU A 395 10.07 0.53 -12.62
CA GLU A 395 11.01 -0.60 -12.58
C GLU A 395 12.35 -0.17 -11.96
N HIS A 396 12.89 0.97 -12.40
CA HIS A 396 14.14 1.51 -11.89
C HIS A 396 14.05 1.88 -10.40
N PHE A 397 13.00 2.60 -9.99
CA PHE A 397 12.71 2.88 -8.58
C PHE A 397 12.63 1.59 -7.75
N SER A 398 11.89 0.59 -8.25
CA SER A 398 11.72 -0.70 -7.55
C SER A 398 13.04 -1.46 -7.39
N MET A 399 13.97 -1.34 -8.34
CA MET A 399 15.31 -1.92 -8.24
C MET A 399 16.12 -1.24 -7.13
N VAL A 400 16.10 0.10 -7.05
CA VAL A 400 16.76 0.85 -5.97
C VAL A 400 16.19 0.44 -4.60
N ALA A 401 14.87 0.38 -4.46
CA ALA A 401 14.20 -0.05 -3.23
C ALA A 401 14.54 -1.50 -2.82
N GLN A 402 14.59 -2.40 -3.80
CA GLN A 402 14.98 -3.80 -3.62
C GLN A 402 16.43 -3.94 -3.14
N ARG A 403 17.36 -3.17 -3.72
CA ARG A 403 18.78 -3.20 -3.36
C ARG A 403 19.02 -2.58 -1.98
N LEU A 404 18.36 -1.47 -1.66
CA LEU A 404 18.45 -0.85 -0.34
C LEU A 404 17.74 -1.65 0.74
N GLY A 405 16.93 -2.65 0.39
CA GLY A 405 16.15 -3.42 1.36
C GLY A 405 15.02 -2.61 1.98
N VAL A 406 14.52 -1.58 1.26
CA VAL A 406 13.34 -0.80 1.65
C VAL A 406 12.08 -1.64 1.43
N TYR A 407 11.94 -2.22 0.24
CA TYR A 407 10.91 -3.19 -0.05
C TYR A 407 11.40 -4.20 -1.10
N THR A 408 11.27 -5.49 -0.81
CA THR A 408 11.85 -6.56 -1.60
C THR A 408 10.83 -7.62 -2.03
N ALA A 409 11.21 -8.45 -3.00
CA ALA A 409 10.44 -9.64 -3.37
C ALA A 409 10.30 -10.63 -2.20
N LYS A 410 11.23 -10.62 -1.23
CA LYS A 410 11.11 -11.39 0.01
C LYS A 410 10.00 -10.82 0.90
N ASP A 411 9.91 -9.51 1.04
CA ASP A 411 8.85 -8.85 1.82
C ASP A 411 7.46 -9.16 1.23
N TYR A 412 7.33 -9.18 -0.11
CA TYR A 412 6.10 -9.64 -0.76
C TYR A 412 5.71 -11.06 -0.33
N ALA A 413 6.67 -11.99 -0.27
CA ALA A 413 6.42 -13.36 0.17
C ALA A 413 6.09 -13.43 1.67
N ASP A 414 6.75 -12.60 2.49
CA ASP A 414 6.50 -12.48 3.94
C ASP A 414 5.08 -11.97 4.22
N ILE A 415 4.60 -10.98 3.45
CA ILE A 415 3.22 -10.48 3.54
C ILE A 415 2.23 -11.59 3.20
N LEU A 416 2.44 -12.31 2.09
CA LEU A 416 1.56 -13.41 1.70
C LEU A 416 1.50 -14.49 2.77
N GLU A 417 2.65 -14.93 3.28
CA GLU A 417 2.73 -15.94 4.35
C GLU A 417 2.02 -15.45 5.62
N PHE A 418 2.23 -14.19 5.99
CA PHE A 418 1.51 -13.58 7.11
C PHE A 418 0.00 -13.60 6.90
N LEU A 419 -0.51 -13.18 5.74
CA LEU A 419 -1.96 -13.14 5.48
C LEU A 419 -2.58 -14.54 5.43
N VAL A 420 -1.87 -15.51 4.83
CA VAL A 420 -2.25 -16.94 4.85
C VAL A 420 -2.39 -17.44 6.29
N SER A 421 -1.44 -17.09 7.17
CA SER A 421 -1.50 -17.44 8.59
C SER A 421 -2.58 -16.66 9.34
N ARG A 422 -2.70 -15.35 9.11
CA ARG A 422 -3.63 -14.45 9.80
C ARG A 422 -5.07 -14.84 9.59
N TRP A 423 -5.41 -15.30 8.38
CA TRP A 423 -6.74 -15.78 8.01
C TRP A 423 -6.89 -17.30 8.13
N LYS A 424 -5.87 -18.00 8.67
CA LYS A 424 -5.86 -19.45 8.92
C LYS A 424 -6.28 -20.26 7.69
N ILE A 425 -5.74 -19.89 6.53
CA ILE A 425 -6.16 -20.46 5.24
C ILE A 425 -5.96 -21.97 5.22
N SER A 426 -4.91 -22.50 5.85
CA SER A 426 -4.65 -23.94 5.95
C SER A 426 -5.73 -24.72 6.71
N ASP A 427 -6.47 -24.04 7.59
CA ASP A 427 -7.39 -24.66 8.53
C ASP A 427 -8.85 -24.58 8.04
N LEU A 428 -9.09 -23.90 6.91
CA LEU A 428 -10.40 -23.82 6.30
C LEU A 428 -10.89 -25.22 5.88
N THR A 429 -12.13 -25.54 6.22
CA THR A 429 -12.81 -26.79 5.87
C THR A 429 -14.17 -26.49 5.27
N GLY A 430 -14.80 -27.48 4.63
CA GLY A 430 -16.12 -27.30 3.99
C GLY A 430 -16.08 -26.49 2.69
N LEU A 431 -14.89 -26.31 2.09
CA LEU A 431 -14.71 -25.63 0.81
C LEU A 431 -15.16 -26.50 -0.37
N SER A 432 -15.57 -25.85 -1.45
CA SER A 432 -15.83 -26.45 -2.76
C SER A 432 -14.55 -27.06 -3.36
N SER A 433 -14.70 -27.80 -4.46
CA SER A 433 -13.53 -28.38 -5.15
C SER A 433 -12.57 -27.31 -5.70
N GLU A 434 -13.11 -26.16 -6.10
CA GLU A 434 -12.32 -25.01 -6.53
C GLU A 434 -11.72 -24.25 -5.34
N GLY A 435 -12.47 -24.12 -4.25
CA GLY A 435 -11.99 -23.56 -2.99
C GLY A 435 -10.79 -24.33 -2.42
N ASN A 436 -10.84 -25.67 -2.40
CA ASN A 436 -9.70 -26.50 -1.98
C ASN A 436 -8.46 -26.30 -2.88
N LYS A 437 -8.63 -26.19 -4.21
CA LYS A 437 -7.52 -25.88 -5.12
C LYS A 437 -6.93 -24.49 -4.88
N ALA A 438 -7.78 -23.51 -4.56
CA ALA A 438 -7.36 -22.16 -4.21
C ALA A 438 -6.57 -22.14 -2.89
N GLN A 439 -7.05 -22.87 -1.87
CA GLN A 439 -6.39 -23.06 -0.59
C GLN A 439 -4.98 -23.67 -0.75
N ASP A 440 -4.87 -24.79 -1.49
CA ASP A 440 -3.58 -25.45 -1.77
C ASP A 440 -2.60 -24.52 -2.49
N TYR A 441 -3.10 -23.76 -3.47
CA TYR A 441 -2.31 -22.78 -4.20
C TYR A 441 -1.77 -21.70 -3.27
N LEU A 442 -2.62 -21.10 -2.42
CA LEU A 442 -2.22 -20.03 -1.50
C LEU A 442 -1.20 -20.52 -0.48
N CYS A 443 -1.41 -21.68 0.13
CA CYS A 443 -0.53 -22.23 1.17
C CYS A 443 0.88 -22.59 0.66
N THR A 444 1.04 -22.79 -0.66
CA THR A 444 2.33 -23.16 -1.27
C THR A 444 3.03 -22.00 -1.99
N LEU A 445 2.32 -20.89 -2.24
CA LEU A 445 2.79 -19.83 -3.11
C LEU A 445 3.95 -19.02 -2.52
N ALA A 446 3.95 -18.71 -1.22
CA ALA A 446 5.03 -17.94 -0.59
C ALA A 446 6.40 -18.64 -0.75
N ALA A 447 6.47 -19.93 -0.43
CA ALA A 447 7.68 -20.74 -0.62
C ALA A 447 8.13 -20.79 -2.09
N ARG A 448 7.18 -20.82 -3.03
CA ARG A 448 7.48 -20.77 -4.47
C ARG A 448 8.07 -19.41 -4.87
N ILE A 449 7.52 -18.31 -4.38
CA ILE A 449 8.03 -16.95 -4.67
C ILE A 449 9.46 -16.81 -4.15
N ARG A 450 9.74 -17.20 -2.90
CA ARG A 450 11.09 -17.16 -2.31
C ARG A 450 12.12 -17.88 -3.17
N ARG A 451 11.82 -19.12 -3.60
CA ARG A 451 12.72 -19.91 -4.47
C ARG A 451 12.96 -19.26 -5.83
N LEU A 452 11.98 -18.52 -6.35
CA LEU A 452 12.14 -17.81 -7.62
C LEU A 452 13.01 -16.56 -7.46
N ASP A 453 12.83 -15.83 -6.35
CA ASP A 453 13.65 -14.67 -6.02
C ASP A 453 15.12 -15.06 -5.78
N GLU A 454 15.40 -16.08 -4.97
CA GLU A 454 16.76 -16.61 -4.75
C GLU A 454 17.47 -16.97 -6.07
N ARG A 455 16.72 -17.56 -7.01
CA ARG A 455 17.23 -17.88 -8.36
C ARG A 455 17.44 -16.64 -9.23
N ALA A 456 16.61 -15.61 -9.06
CA ALA A 456 16.77 -14.34 -9.77
C ALA A 456 18.00 -13.59 -9.27
N GLN A 457 18.16 -13.48 -7.94
CA GLN A 457 19.29 -12.82 -7.28
C GLN A 457 20.62 -13.52 -7.59
N SER A 458 20.67 -14.85 -7.51
CA SER A 458 21.89 -15.62 -7.87
C SER A 458 22.30 -15.48 -9.34
N ARG A 459 21.40 -15.03 -10.22
CA ARG A 459 21.66 -14.76 -11.64
C ARG A 459 21.79 -13.27 -11.95
N ALA A 460 21.55 -12.40 -10.99
CA ALA A 460 21.65 -10.96 -11.16
C ALA A 460 23.14 -10.58 -11.31
N LYS A 461 23.46 -9.89 -12.40
CA LYS A 461 24.75 -9.19 -12.51
C LYS A 461 24.68 -7.92 -11.66
N LYS A 462 25.83 -7.39 -11.22
CA LYS A 462 25.89 -6.05 -10.64
C LYS A 462 25.16 -5.09 -11.56
N ALA A 463 24.05 -4.54 -11.09
CA ALA A 463 23.27 -3.59 -11.84
C ALA A 463 24.08 -2.29 -11.96
N GLY A 464 23.92 -1.62 -13.10
CA GLY A 464 24.63 -0.38 -13.41
C GLY A 464 24.10 0.79 -12.59
N THR A 465 24.63 1.96 -12.87
CA THR A 465 24.08 3.23 -12.40
C THR A 465 23.11 3.79 -13.44
N LEU A 466 22.11 4.56 -13.00
CA LEU A 466 21.14 5.22 -13.86
C LEU A 466 20.79 6.60 -13.27
N PRO A 467 20.70 7.68 -14.08
CA PRO A 467 20.28 8.99 -13.61
C PRO A 467 18.79 9.03 -13.29
N PHE A 468 18.42 9.67 -12.16
CA PHE A 468 17.01 9.93 -11.82
C PHE A 468 16.73 11.43 -11.86
N SER A 469 15.65 11.83 -12.56
CA SER A 469 15.27 13.24 -12.67
C SER A 469 14.91 13.86 -11.30
N TRP A 470 14.37 13.06 -10.37
CA TRP A 470 14.05 13.47 -9.00
C TRP A 470 15.25 13.94 -8.17
N VAL A 471 16.47 13.53 -8.53
CA VAL A 471 17.72 13.96 -7.88
C VAL A 471 18.59 14.75 -8.84
N TYR A 472 17.97 15.60 -9.67
CA TYR A 472 18.65 16.49 -10.62
C TYR A 472 19.52 15.73 -11.64
N GLY A 473 19.10 14.53 -12.05
CA GLY A 473 19.83 13.69 -12.99
C GLY A 473 21.11 13.05 -12.43
N ARG A 474 21.31 13.09 -11.10
CA ARG A 474 22.40 12.35 -10.45
C ARG A 474 22.16 10.85 -10.58
N GLU A 475 23.26 10.11 -10.72
CA GLU A 475 23.23 8.68 -10.91
C GLU A 475 23.12 7.94 -9.58
N VAL A 476 22.20 6.98 -9.49
CA VAL A 476 22.12 6.01 -8.39
C VAL A 476 22.32 4.61 -8.93
N GLN A 477 22.80 3.70 -8.09
CA GLN A 477 22.92 2.30 -8.50
C GLN A 477 21.56 1.62 -8.42
N LEU A 478 21.24 0.84 -9.46
CA LEU A 478 20.02 0.04 -9.50
C LEU A 478 20.11 -1.24 -8.66
#